data_AF-A0A2W4KST7-F1
#
_entry.id   AF-A0A2W4KST7-F1
#
_cell.length_a   1.000
_cell.length_b   1.000
_cell.length_c   1.000
_cell.angle_alpha   90.00
_cell.angle_beta   90.00
_cell.angle_gamma   90.00
#
_symmetry.space_group_name_H-M   'P 1'
#
loop_
_entity.id
_entity.type
_entity.pdbx_description
1 polymer ?
#
loop_
_entity_poly.entity_id
_entity_poly.type
_entity_poly.pdbx_seq_one_letter_code
_entity_poly.pdbx_strand_id
1 'polypeptide(L)'
;MNSIDPVLIRSIYIGKKLKNIIINNKDLKISQLAEKAKISRGPFNNALNGKSVGSDNMFRAAMEAIPLTEKEIKKIFKEADLEELKYKYGEELLSSKEFTYDELLEMVKEKENLTEEQISAVRQFIDFQKTKN
;
A
#
# COMPACT_ATOMS: atom_id res chain seq x y z
N MET A 1 9.77 5.50 21.53
CA MET A 1 8.73 4.63 20.95
C MET A 1 9.41 3.73 19.94
N ASN A 2 9.22 2.41 20.01
CA ASN A 2 9.64 1.52 18.92
C ASN A 2 8.63 1.72 17.79
N SER A 3 9.01 2.49 16.78
CA SER A 3 8.21 2.65 15.55
C SER A 3 8.03 1.28 14.90
N ILE A 4 6.81 0.97 14.49
CA ILE A 4 6.50 -0.24 13.72
C ILE A 4 7.27 -0.17 12.40
N ASP A 5 7.74 -1.29 11.87
CA ASP A 5 8.38 -1.33 10.56
C ASP A 5 7.39 -0.82 9.47
N PRO A 6 7.74 0.22 8.68
CA PRO A 6 6.89 0.70 7.59
C PRO A 6 6.52 -0.40 6.58
N VAL A 7 7.42 -1.36 6.33
CA VAL A 7 7.16 -2.49 5.42
C VAL A 7 6.04 -3.39 5.99
N LEU A 8 5.96 -3.51 7.32
CA LEU A 8 4.87 -4.21 7.98
C LEU A 8 3.54 -3.47 7.81
N ILE A 9 3.53 -2.13 7.88
CA ILE A 9 2.32 -1.33 7.63
C ILE A 9 1.79 -1.55 6.21
N ARG A 10 2.70 -1.51 5.22
CA ARG A 10 2.38 -1.83 3.83
C ARG A 10 1.75 -3.21 3.69
N SER A 11 2.41 -4.22 4.25
CA SER A 11 1.92 -5.61 4.23
C SER A 11 0.56 -5.75 4.91
N ILE A 12 0.34 -5.06 6.04
CA ILE A 12 -0.95 -5.04 6.74
C ILE A 12 -2.04 -4.46 5.84
N TYR A 13 -1.76 -3.37 5.12
CA TYR A 13 -2.73 -2.75 4.23
C TYR A 13 -3.17 -3.72 3.12
N ILE A 14 -2.21 -4.33 2.43
CA ILE A 14 -2.47 -5.31 1.37
C ILE A 14 -3.26 -6.50 1.93
N GLY A 15 -2.80 -7.04 3.07
CA GLY A 15 -3.45 -8.14 3.76
C GLY A 15 -4.90 -7.84 4.13
N LYS A 16 -5.20 -6.65 4.66
CA LYS A 16 -6.56 -6.20 4.98
C LYS A 16 -7.44 -6.09 3.74
N LYS A 17 -6.95 -5.48 2.66
CA LYS A 17 -7.70 -5.36 1.39
C LYS A 17 -8.05 -6.73 0.82
N LEU A 18 -7.06 -7.62 0.74
CA LEU A 18 -7.27 -8.99 0.25
C LEU A 18 -8.22 -9.78 1.16
N LYS A 19 -8.07 -9.67 2.48
CA LYS A 19 -8.96 -10.32 3.44
C LYS A 19 -10.41 -9.84 3.31
N ASN A 20 -10.63 -8.54 3.08
CA ASN A 20 -11.97 -7.99 2.83
C ASN A 20 -12.58 -8.53 1.53
N ILE A 21 -11.79 -8.66 0.47
CA ILE A 21 -12.25 -9.26 -0.80
C ILE A 21 -12.68 -10.71 -0.58
N ILE A 22 -11.90 -11.48 0.19
CA ILE A 22 -12.21 -12.87 0.54
C ILE A 22 -13.50 -12.95 1.38
N ILE A 23 -13.64 -12.14 2.43
CA ILE A 23 -14.82 -12.14 3.31
C ILE A 23 -16.10 -11.78 2.55
N ASN A 24 -16.02 -10.85 1.60
CA ASN A 24 -17.17 -10.40 0.82
C ASN A 24 -17.54 -11.38 -0.31
N ASN A 25 -16.73 -12.41 -0.54
CA ASN A 25 -17.00 -13.43 -1.55
C ASN A 25 -17.25 -14.77 -0.87
N LYS A 26 -18.52 -15.17 -0.80
CA LYS A 26 -18.97 -16.36 -0.05
C LYS A 26 -18.38 -17.68 -0.55
N ASP A 27 -17.87 -17.70 -1.78
CA ASP A 27 -17.27 -18.88 -2.41
C ASP A 27 -15.74 -18.95 -2.25
N LEU A 28 -15.11 -17.94 -1.63
CA LEU A 28 -13.67 -17.89 -1.40
C LEU A 28 -13.30 -18.22 0.04
N LYS A 29 -12.54 -19.30 0.23
CA LYS A 29 -11.87 -19.63 1.51
C LYS A 29 -10.37 -19.38 1.40
N ILE A 30 -9.76 -18.87 2.47
CA ILE A 30 -8.31 -18.61 2.55
C ILE A 30 -7.49 -19.86 2.19
N SER A 31 -7.92 -21.05 2.63
CA SER A 31 -7.22 -22.31 2.34
C SER A 31 -7.23 -22.67 0.85
N GLN A 32 -8.39 -22.55 0.20
CA GLN A 32 -8.55 -22.83 -1.23
C GLN A 32 -7.77 -21.81 -2.06
N LEU A 33 -7.78 -20.55 -1.63
CA LEU A 33 -7.02 -19.50 -2.29
C LEU A 33 -5.51 -19.75 -2.21
N ALA A 34 -5.00 -20.10 -1.03
CA ALA A 34 -3.59 -20.40 -0.85
C ALA A 34 -3.14 -21.59 -1.73
N GLU A 35 -3.96 -22.62 -1.82
CA GLU A 35 -3.72 -23.78 -2.69
C GLU A 35 -3.71 -23.38 -4.18
N LYS A 36 -4.73 -22.64 -4.63
CA LYS A 36 -4.81 -22.15 -6.02
C LYS A 36 -3.64 -21.26 -6.41
N ALA A 37 -3.19 -20.41 -5.49
CA ALA A 37 -2.04 -19.53 -5.66
C ALA A 37 -0.69 -20.23 -5.43
N LYS A 38 -0.68 -21.51 -5.04
CA LYS A 38 0.53 -22.30 -4.72
C LYS A 38 1.41 -21.63 -3.66
N ILE A 39 0.80 -21.03 -2.64
CA ILE A 39 1.49 -20.38 -1.53
C ILE A 39 1.27 -21.14 -0.21
N SER A 40 2.24 -21.04 0.70
CA SER A 40 2.12 -21.68 2.02
C SER A 40 1.03 -21.00 2.86
N ARG A 41 0.07 -21.80 3.33
CA ARG A 41 -1.10 -21.32 4.07
C ARG A 41 -0.76 -20.60 5.38
N GLY A 42 0.23 -21.09 6.13
CA GLY A 42 0.63 -20.52 7.42
C GLY A 42 1.14 -19.08 7.27
N PRO A 43 2.23 -18.86 6.50
CA PRO A 43 2.74 -17.53 6.19
C PRO A 43 1.68 -16.60 5.59
N PHE A 44 0.87 -17.10 4.65
CA PHE A 44 -0.19 -16.30 4.04
C PHE A 44 -1.24 -15.84 5.07
N ASN A 45 -1.70 -16.75 5.93
CA ASN A 45 -2.64 -16.39 6.99
C ASN A 45 -2.03 -15.40 8.00
N ASN A 46 -0.75 -15.53 8.34
CA ASN A 46 -0.09 -14.56 9.21
C ASN A 46 -0.01 -13.18 8.56
N ALA A 47 0.32 -13.11 7.26
CA ALA A 47 0.36 -11.86 6.50
C ALA A 47 -1.02 -11.19 6.40
N LEU A 48 -2.08 -11.95 6.10
CA LEU A 48 -3.47 -11.44 6.06
C LEU A 48 -3.95 -10.87 7.40
N ASN A 49 -3.38 -11.34 8.52
CA ASN A 49 -3.73 -10.89 9.87
C ASN A 49 -2.72 -9.89 10.45
N GLY A 50 -1.76 -9.42 9.65
CA GLY A 50 -0.76 -8.45 10.12
C GLY A 50 0.21 -8.98 11.17
N LYS A 51 0.35 -10.30 11.29
CA LYS A 51 1.27 -10.95 12.24
C LYS A 51 2.70 -11.09 11.69
N SER A 52 2.86 -10.95 10.38
CA SER A 52 4.15 -11.01 9.69
C SER A 52 4.09 -10.20 8.39
N VAL A 53 5.26 -9.82 7.88
CA VAL A 53 5.38 -9.25 6.53
C VAL A 53 5.13 -10.35 5.49
N GLY A 54 4.18 -10.12 4.59
CA GLY A 54 3.98 -10.91 3.38
C GLY A 54 4.74 -10.31 2.21
N SER A 55 5.26 -11.15 1.31
CA SER A 55 5.95 -10.67 0.11
C SER A 55 4.96 -10.26 -0.98
N ASP A 56 5.40 -9.37 -1.87
CA ASP A 56 4.60 -8.92 -3.01
C ASP A 56 4.20 -10.07 -3.92
N ASN A 57 5.12 -11.01 -4.17
CA ASN A 57 4.84 -12.20 -4.96
C ASN A 57 3.75 -13.07 -4.31
N MET A 58 3.74 -13.19 -2.98
CA MET A 58 2.70 -13.94 -2.27
C MET A 58 1.33 -13.27 -2.44
N PHE A 59 1.25 -11.96 -2.21
CA PHE A 59 -0.01 -11.23 -2.33
C PHE A 59 -0.51 -11.16 -3.78
N ARG A 60 0.41 -10.93 -4.73
CA ARG A 60 0.09 -10.90 -6.16
C ARG A 60 -0.42 -12.26 -6.63
N ALA A 61 0.26 -13.36 -6.31
CA ALA A 61 -0.21 -14.70 -6.66
C ALA A 61 -1.60 -15.01 -6.08
N ALA A 62 -1.87 -14.58 -4.84
CA ALA A 62 -3.20 -14.72 -4.24
C ALA A 62 -4.27 -13.87 -4.93
N MET A 63 -3.94 -12.65 -5.36
CA MET A 63 -4.89 -11.79 -6.08
C MET A 63 -5.14 -12.25 -7.52
N GLU A 64 -4.13 -12.79 -8.20
CA GLU A 64 -4.27 -13.38 -9.54
C GLU A 64 -5.09 -14.69 -9.52
N ALA A 65 -5.14 -15.37 -8.37
CA ALA A 65 -5.96 -16.55 -8.17
C ALA A 65 -7.47 -16.23 -8.02
N ILE A 66 -7.87 -14.96 -7.98
CA ILE A 66 -9.27 -14.49 -7.95
C ILE A 66 -9.53 -13.57 -9.15
N PRO A 67 -10.79 -13.31 -9.55
CA PRO A 67 -11.10 -12.53 -10.75
C PRO A 67 -10.89 -11.02 -10.55
N LEU A 68 -9.71 -10.61 -10.10
CA LEU A 68 -9.27 -9.22 -10.08
C LEU A 68 -8.53 -8.90 -11.37
N THR A 69 -8.75 -7.69 -11.88
CA THR A 69 -7.99 -7.17 -13.01
C THR A 69 -6.61 -6.68 -12.57
N GLU A 70 -5.64 -6.69 -13.48
CA GLU A 70 -4.29 -6.15 -13.21
C GLU A 70 -4.35 -4.68 -12.72
N LYS A 71 -5.32 -3.90 -13.19
CA LYS A 71 -5.54 -2.52 -12.75
C LYS A 71 -5.94 -2.45 -11.28
N GLU A 72 -6.81 -3.34 -10.82
CA GLU A 72 -7.24 -3.41 -9.41
C GLU A 72 -6.10 -3.87 -8.51
N ILE A 73 -5.33 -4.87 -8.95
CA ILE A 73 -4.13 -5.34 -8.24
C ILE A 73 -3.14 -4.18 -8.07
N LYS A 74 -2.75 -3.54 -9.18
CA LYS A 74 -1.84 -2.37 -9.15
C LYS A 74 -2.38 -1.24 -8.26
N LYS A 75 -3.69 -1.00 -8.25
CA LYS A 75 -4.31 0.00 -7.36
C LYS A 75 -4.11 -0.35 -5.88
N ILE A 76 -4.30 -1.61 -5.47
CA ILE A 76 -4.10 -2.03 -4.08
C ILE A 76 -2.64 -1.87 -3.66
N PHE A 77 -1.70 -2.29 -4.51
CA PHE A 77 -0.27 -2.13 -4.23
C PHE A 77 0.12 -0.66 -4.12
N LYS A 78 -0.35 0.18 -5.06
CA LYS A 78 -0.15 1.63 -4.99
C LYS A 78 -0.70 2.22 -3.70
N GLU A 79 -1.93 1.89 -3.31
CA GLU A 79 -2.52 2.37 -2.05
C GLU A 79 -1.72 1.92 -0.82
N ALA A 80 -1.17 0.70 -0.84
CA ALA A 80 -0.32 0.20 0.23
C ALA A 80 1.02 0.94 0.31
N ASP A 81 1.62 1.26 -0.84
CA ASP A 81 2.81 2.11 -0.89
C ASP A 81 2.51 3.48 -0.28
N LEU A 82 1.38 4.12 -0.62
CA LEU A 82 0.99 5.39 -0.01
C LEU A 82 0.85 5.29 1.52
N GLU A 83 0.25 4.20 2.01
CA GLU A 83 0.10 3.97 3.46
C GLU A 83 1.45 3.82 4.18
N GLU A 84 2.39 3.08 3.57
CA GLU A 84 3.77 2.97 4.07
C GLU A 84 4.42 4.34 4.19
N LEU A 85 4.22 5.20 3.20
CA LEU A 85 4.79 6.54 3.17
C LEU A 85 4.18 7.47 4.19
N LYS A 86 2.84 7.45 4.31
CA LYS A 86 2.13 8.18 5.36
C LYS A 86 2.64 7.77 6.73
N TYR A 87 2.91 6.48 6.94
CA TYR A 87 3.48 6.02 8.20
C TYR A 87 4.94 6.46 8.41
N LYS A 88 5.77 6.34 7.37
CA LYS A 88 7.21 6.60 7.46
C LYS A 88 7.54 8.09 7.58
N TYR A 89 6.81 8.95 6.86
CA TYR A 89 7.11 10.37 6.71
C TYR A 89 5.97 11.29 7.14
N GLY A 90 4.80 10.74 7.50
CA GLY A 90 3.62 11.55 7.82
C GLY A 90 3.86 12.51 8.98
N GLU A 91 4.54 12.08 10.04
CA GLU A 91 4.83 12.97 11.17
C GLU A 91 5.87 14.06 10.81
N GLU A 92 6.91 13.74 10.02
CA GLU A 92 7.89 14.74 9.55
C GLU A 92 7.26 15.76 8.57
N LEU A 93 6.46 15.29 7.61
CA LEU A 93 5.69 16.14 6.68
C LEU A 93 4.69 17.02 7.45
N LEU A 94 3.95 16.48 8.42
CA LEU A 94 2.99 17.24 9.23
C LEU A 94 3.66 18.18 10.25
N SER A 95 4.90 17.90 10.67
CA SER A 95 5.67 18.79 11.54
C SER A 95 6.16 20.05 10.83
N SER A 96 6.28 20.00 9.50
CA SER A 96 6.52 21.19 8.66
C SER A 96 5.29 22.11 8.57
N LYS A 97 4.10 21.64 9.00
CA LYS A 97 2.83 22.38 9.08
C LYS A 97 2.31 23.06 7.81
N GLU A 98 2.97 22.93 6.66
CA GLU A 98 2.55 23.65 5.46
C GLU A 98 1.56 22.87 4.59
N PHE A 99 1.70 21.55 4.42
CA PHE A 99 0.82 20.75 3.56
C PHE A 99 0.66 19.29 4.04
N THR A 100 -0.55 18.74 3.92
CA THR A 100 -0.84 17.32 4.13
C THR A 100 -0.44 16.47 2.92
N TYR A 101 -0.27 15.17 3.13
CA TYR A 101 0.07 14.22 2.05
C TYR A 101 -0.96 14.20 0.91
N ASP A 102 -2.24 14.26 1.26
CA ASP A 102 -3.32 14.22 0.27
C ASP A 102 -3.38 15.53 -0.54
N GLU A 103 -3.11 16.68 0.09
CA GLU A 103 -2.96 17.97 -0.61
C GLU A 103 -1.79 17.95 -1.59
N LEU A 104 -0.62 17.41 -1.20
CA LEU A 104 0.52 17.27 -2.12
C LEU A 104 0.18 16.39 -3.33
N LEU A 105 -0.63 15.35 -3.11
CA LEU A 105 -1.06 14.43 -4.16
C LEU A 105 -2.07 15.04 -5.12
N GLU A 106 -2.91 15.98 -4.65
CA GLU A 106 -3.78 16.79 -5.49
C GLU A 106 -3.01 17.86 -6.25
N MET A 107 -2.07 18.55 -5.60
CA MET A 107 -1.21 19.57 -6.22
C MET A 107 -0.36 18.99 -7.36
N VAL A 108 0.14 17.76 -7.22
CA VAL A 108 0.82 17.04 -8.32
C VAL A 108 -0.09 16.84 -9.55
N LYS A 109 -1.41 16.69 -9.35
CA LYS A 109 -2.39 16.53 -10.43
C LYS A 109 -2.78 17.87 -11.06
N GLU A 110 -2.78 18.96 -10.28
CA GLU A 110 -3.27 20.29 -10.67
C GLU A 110 -2.16 21.30 -11.02
N LYS A 111 -0.97 20.81 -11.40
CA LYS A 111 0.33 21.51 -11.56
C LYS A 111 0.39 22.97 -12.08
N GLU A 112 -0.66 23.54 -12.68
CA GLU A 112 -0.59 24.81 -13.41
C GLU A 112 -0.58 26.08 -12.54
N ASN A 113 -0.92 26.03 -11.24
CA ASN A 113 -1.02 27.25 -10.40
C ASN A 113 -0.40 27.12 -8.99
N LEU A 114 0.73 26.44 -8.86
CA LEU A 114 1.40 26.25 -7.57
C LEU A 114 2.38 27.39 -7.26
N THR A 115 2.47 27.80 -5.99
CA THR A 115 3.53 28.71 -5.51
C THR A 115 4.89 28.00 -5.48
N GLU A 116 6.00 28.75 -5.37
CA GLU A 116 7.36 28.16 -5.33
C GLU A 116 7.57 27.18 -4.16
N GLU A 117 7.01 27.47 -2.98
CA GLU A 117 7.02 26.56 -1.82
C GLU A 117 6.27 25.27 -2.12
N GLN A 118 5.08 25.39 -2.71
CA GLN A 118 4.26 24.27 -3.14
C GLN A 118 4.96 23.42 -4.23
N ILE A 119 5.65 24.06 -5.17
CA ILE A 119 6.46 23.39 -6.19
C ILE A 119 7.62 22.63 -5.54
N SER A 120 8.29 23.22 -4.54
CA SER A 120 9.37 22.57 -3.80
C SER A 120 8.90 21.32 -3.07
N ALA A 121 7.77 21.42 -2.35
CA ALA A 121 7.17 20.28 -1.66
C ALA A 121 6.74 19.17 -2.64
N VAL A 122 6.13 19.54 -3.77
CA VAL A 122 5.79 18.60 -4.86
C VAL A 122 7.05 17.97 -5.48
N ARG A 123 8.14 18.71 -5.67
CA ARG A 123 9.41 18.18 -6.18
C ARG A 123 10.03 17.15 -5.23
N GLN A 124 10.08 17.46 -3.94
CA GLN A 124 10.57 16.52 -2.92
C GLN A 124 9.72 15.24 -2.89
N PHE A 125 8.39 15.40 -2.98
CA PHE A 125 7.47 14.27 -3.11
C PHE A 125 7.75 13.44 -4.38
N ILE A 126 7.96 14.08 -5.54
CA ILE A 126 8.28 13.39 -6.80
C ILE A 126 9.64 12.69 -6.73
N ASP A 127 10.68 13.31 -6.19
CA ASP A 127 12.02 12.72 -6.09
C ASP A 127 12.04 11.55 -5.12
N PHE A 128 11.26 11.64 -4.03
CA PHE A 128 10.95 10.50 -3.20
C PHE A 128 10.36 9.34 -4.02
N GLN A 129 9.39 9.60 -4.91
CA GLN A 129 8.82 8.56 -5.79
C GLN A 129 9.84 7.99 -6.79
N LYS A 130 10.80 8.80 -7.27
CA LYS A 130 11.82 8.36 -8.25
C LYS A 130 12.89 7.45 -7.64
N THR A 131 13.29 7.68 -6.39
CA THR A 131 14.34 6.88 -5.70
C THR A 131 13.94 5.43 -5.41
N LYS A 132 12.66 5.08 -5.57
CA LYS A 132 12.13 3.72 -5.40
C LYS A 132 12.02 2.90 -6.71
N ASN A 133 12.27 3.50 -7.87
CA ASN A 133 12.30 2.82 -9.18
C ASN A 133 13.74 2.60 -9.65
#